data_AF-A0A409VAD1-F1
#
_entry.id   AF-A0A409VAD1-F1
#
_cell.length_a   1.000
_cell.length_b   1.000
_cell.length_c   1.000
_cell.angle_alpha   90.00
_cell.angle_beta   90.00
_cell.angle_gamma   90.00
#
_symmetry.space_group_name_H-M   'P 1'
#
loop_
_entity.id
_entity.type
_entity.pdbx_description
1 polymer ?
#
loop_
_entity_poly.entity_id
_entity_poly.type
_entity_poly.pdbx_seq_one_letter_code
_entity_poly.pdbx_strand_id
1 'polypeptide(L)'
;MSNYDQLHRQCRTLENLFDAKLTTYSQLVANISRTGGPGANDDVEATGSGERWKDLEAELDDLASKLEEVNEQLSELSRTPDLMSASMLRAVQRHRELFQDNMRELKRTKTNVKTAFDQANLLTGVRNDIDAYKSSAADSLLAERGRIDSSHRMTDDMIQQAYETRSEFSRQRTSLSGINARMVKVLGTMPGINNVISMIKTRRRRDAVIIGVLIAACIIFLLHYVFG
;
A
#
# COMPACT_ATOMS: atom_id res chain seq x y z
N MET A 1 -63.82 -27.13 32.44
CA MET A 1 -63.15 -28.09 31.54
C MET A 1 -62.82 -27.50 30.17
N SER A 2 -63.78 -26.95 29.40
CA SER A 2 -63.51 -26.38 28.06
C SER A 2 -62.39 -25.33 27.99
N ASN A 3 -62.28 -24.43 28.99
CA ASN A 3 -61.26 -23.37 29.00
C ASN A 3 -59.82 -23.91 29.19
N TYR A 4 -59.64 -24.89 30.09
CA TYR A 4 -58.33 -25.52 30.29
C TYR A 4 -57.84 -26.22 29.01
N ASP A 5 -58.72 -26.99 28.36
CA ASP A 5 -58.35 -27.73 27.15
C ASP A 5 -57.97 -26.81 25.99
N GLN A 6 -58.62 -25.65 25.87
CA GLN A 6 -58.26 -24.62 24.89
C GLN A 6 -56.89 -24.02 25.20
N LEU A 7 -56.67 -23.60 26.45
CA LEU A 7 -55.45 -22.94 26.87
C LEU A 7 -54.22 -23.88 26.85
N HIS A 8 -54.41 -25.14 27.22
CA HIS A 8 -53.38 -26.18 27.15
C HIS A 8 -53.01 -26.52 25.68
N ARG A 9 -53.98 -26.55 24.76
CA ARG A 9 -53.70 -26.70 23.32
C ARG A 9 -52.94 -25.50 22.78
N GLN A 10 -53.37 -24.29 23.13
CA GLN A 10 -52.71 -23.05 22.72
C GLN A 10 -51.27 -22.98 23.22
N CYS A 11 -51.03 -23.33 24.49
CA CYS A 11 -49.70 -23.41 25.08
C CYS A 11 -48.79 -24.33 24.27
N ARG A 12 -49.22 -25.58 24.01
CA ARG A 12 -48.44 -26.52 23.17
C ARG A 12 -48.14 -26.00 21.77
N THR A 13 -49.11 -25.34 21.12
CA THR A 13 -48.87 -24.77 19.79
C THR A 13 -47.85 -23.65 19.80
N LEU A 14 -47.88 -22.78 20.82
CA LEU A 14 -46.91 -21.71 20.97
C LEU A 14 -45.53 -22.25 21.34
N GLU A 15 -45.45 -23.25 22.23
CA GLU A 15 -44.19 -23.93 22.59
C GLU A 15 -43.49 -24.53 21.36
N ASN A 16 -44.24 -25.26 20.53
CA ASN A 16 -43.69 -25.86 19.31
C ASN A 16 -43.22 -24.79 18.31
N LEU A 17 -43.96 -23.69 18.18
CA LEU A 17 -43.60 -22.60 17.28
C LEU A 17 -42.36 -21.87 17.79
N PHE A 18 -42.26 -21.66 19.11
CA PHE A 18 -41.11 -21.06 19.78
C PHE A 18 -39.85 -21.88 19.55
N ASP A 19 -39.90 -23.18 19.80
CA ASP A 19 -38.76 -24.09 19.66
C ASP A 19 -38.26 -24.18 18.21
N ALA A 20 -39.20 -24.24 17.25
CA ALA A 20 -38.87 -24.20 15.82
C ALA A 20 -38.14 -22.90 15.44
N LYS A 21 -38.64 -21.75 15.90
CA LYS A 21 -37.99 -20.44 15.63
C LYS A 21 -36.65 -20.31 16.35
N LEU A 22 -36.55 -20.76 17.59
CA LEU A 22 -35.31 -20.73 18.37
C LEU A 22 -34.21 -21.56 17.69
N THR A 23 -34.58 -22.72 17.13
CA THR A 23 -33.68 -23.55 16.34
C THR A 23 -33.18 -22.81 15.09
N THR A 24 -34.07 -22.16 14.34
CA THR A 24 -33.66 -21.37 13.15
C THR A 24 -32.78 -20.19 13.52
N TYR A 25 -33.06 -19.52 14.64
CA TYR A 25 -32.25 -18.43 15.15
C TYR A 25 -30.84 -18.92 15.53
N SER A 26 -30.74 -20.03 16.28
CA SER A 26 -29.47 -20.66 16.63
C SER A 26 -28.64 -21.12 15.42
N GLN A 27 -29.28 -21.66 14.38
CA GLN A 27 -28.61 -22.03 13.13
C GLN A 27 -28.03 -20.82 12.40
N LEU A 28 -28.76 -19.69 12.41
CA LEU A 28 -28.30 -18.44 11.82
C LEU A 28 -27.05 -17.91 12.53
N VAL A 29 -27.00 -17.99 13.86
CA VAL A 29 -25.79 -17.68 14.65
C VAL A 29 -24.61 -18.53 14.22
N ALA A 30 -24.83 -19.84 14.14
CA ALA A 30 -23.78 -20.77 13.76
C ALA A 30 -23.26 -20.50 12.33
N ASN A 31 -24.12 -20.03 11.43
CA ASN A 31 -23.71 -19.56 10.11
C ASN A 31 -22.86 -18.28 10.18
N ILE A 32 -23.30 -17.26 10.92
CA ILE A 32 -22.54 -16.00 11.09
C ILE A 32 -21.14 -16.27 11.63
N SER A 33 -21.01 -17.13 12.64
CA SER A 33 -19.71 -17.49 13.21
C SER A 33 -18.81 -18.25 12.22
N ARG A 34 -19.38 -19.02 11.28
CA ARG A 34 -18.62 -19.72 10.24
C ARG A 34 -18.17 -18.80 9.11
N THR A 35 -18.99 -17.81 8.74
CA THR A 35 -18.68 -16.86 7.68
C THR A 35 -17.63 -15.82 8.07
N GLY A 36 -17.25 -15.71 9.36
CA GLY A 36 -16.13 -14.87 9.81
C GLY A 36 -14.73 -15.41 9.49
N GLY A 37 -14.62 -16.58 8.82
CA GLY A 37 -13.33 -17.21 8.50
C GLY A 37 -12.58 -16.60 7.31
N PRO A 38 -11.25 -16.82 7.20
CA PRO A 38 -10.43 -16.42 6.07
C PRO A 38 -10.78 -17.21 4.81
N GLY A 39 -11.87 -16.84 4.12
CA GLY A 39 -12.29 -17.45 2.85
C GLY A 39 -13.78 -17.35 2.51
N ALA A 40 -14.63 -16.89 3.43
CA ALA A 40 -16.08 -16.76 3.20
C ALA A 40 -16.46 -15.34 2.72
N ASN A 41 -15.79 -14.87 1.66
CA ASN A 41 -16.17 -13.63 0.98
C ASN A 41 -17.20 -13.99 -0.10
N ASP A 42 -18.48 -13.77 0.20
CA ASP A 42 -19.47 -13.19 -0.75
C ASP A 42 -20.85 -12.95 -0.11
N ASP A 43 -21.14 -13.60 1.02
CA ASP A 43 -22.52 -13.89 1.40
C ASP A 43 -22.88 -13.40 2.82
N VAL A 44 -22.31 -12.28 3.26
CA VAL A 44 -22.72 -11.62 4.52
C VAL A 44 -23.43 -10.30 4.24
N GLU A 45 -22.97 -9.52 3.25
CA GLU A 45 -23.70 -8.34 2.77
C GLU A 45 -24.78 -8.69 1.71
N ALA A 46 -24.61 -9.77 0.94
CA ALA A 46 -25.57 -10.16 -0.10
C ALA A 46 -26.86 -10.82 0.44
N THR A 47 -26.87 -11.33 1.68
CA THR A 47 -27.94 -12.23 2.15
C THR A 47 -29.00 -11.56 3.06
N GLY A 48 -28.94 -10.25 3.28
CA GLY A 48 -29.88 -9.54 4.18
C GLY A 48 -29.88 -10.10 5.61
N SER A 49 -28.82 -10.83 5.98
CA SER A 49 -28.72 -11.60 7.21
C SER A 49 -28.63 -10.71 8.46
N GLY A 50 -28.07 -9.51 8.32
CA GLY A 50 -27.96 -8.49 9.37
C GLY A 50 -29.29 -7.89 9.86
N GLU A 51 -30.35 -7.93 9.03
CA GLU A 51 -31.70 -7.51 9.42
C GLU A 51 -32.55 -8.73 9.82
N ARG A 52 -32.41 -9.85 9.12
CA ARG A 52 -33.19 -11.08 9.40
C ARG A 52 -33.02 -11.63 10.82
N TRP A 53 -31.84 -11.50 11.43
CA TRP A 53 -31.64 -11.96 12.82
C TRP A 53 -32.39 -11.08 13.82
N LYS A 54 -32.51 -9.77 13.58
CA LYS A 54 -33.27 -8.85 14.45
C LYS A 54 -34.76 -9.11 14.34
N ASP A 55 -35.25 -9.38 13.13
CA ASP A 55 -36.65 -9.75 12.91
C ASP A 55 -36.99 -11.07 13.62
N LEU A 56 -36.14 -12.09 13.48
CA LEU A 56 -36.29 -13.37 14.18
C LEU A 56 -36.24 -13.20 15.71
N GLU A 57 -35.38 -12.31 16.21
CA GLU A 57 -35.30 -12.02 17.63
C GLU A 57 -36.57 -11.33 18.14
N ALA A 58 -37.09 -10.33 17.42
CA ALA A 58 -38.32 -9.64 17.78
C ALA A 58 -39.54 -10.58 17.76
N GLU A 59 -39.61 -11.47 16.76
CA GLU A 59 -40.63 -12.51 16.69
C GLU A 59 -40.53 -13.51 17.87
N LEU A 60 -39.32 -13.90 18.27
CA LEU A 60 -39.10 -14.76 19.44
C LEU A 60 -39.52 -14.08 20.75
N ASP A 61 -39.28 -12.77 20.88
CA ASP A 61 -39.70 -11.99 22.06
C ASP A 61 -41.23 -11.85 22.14
N ASP A 62 -41.90 -11.58 21.02
CA ASP A 62 -43.37 -11.55 20.96
C ASP A 62 -43.97 -12.92 21.32
N LEU A 63 -43.37 -13.99 20.80
CA LEU A 63 -43.82 -15.35 21.09
C LEU A 63 -43.56 -15.76 22.54
N ALA A 64 -42.43 -15.34 23.13
CA ALA A 64 -42.13 -15.54 24.55
C ALA A 64 -43.15 -14.81 25.43
N SER A 65 -43.52 -13.58 25.08
CA SER A 65 -44.52 -12.80 25.83
C SER A 65 -45.91 -13.48 25.79
N LYS A 66 -46.33 -13.98 24.63
CA LYS A 66 -47.58 -14.75 24.49
C LYS A 66 -47.55 -16.06 25.27
N LEU A 67 -46.41 -16.75 25.30
CA LEU A 67 -46.20 -17.96 26.10
C LEU A 67 -46.26 -17.68 27.60
N GLU A 68 -45.72 -16.56 28.05
CA GLU A 68 -45.77 -16.11 29.44
C GLU A 68 -47.22 -15.86 29.87
N GLU A 69 -47.99 -15.13 29.05
CA GLU A 69 -49.40 -14.83 29.31
C GLU A 69 -50.24 -16.11 29.45
N VAL A 70 -50.08 -17.05 28.51
CA VAL A 70 -50.79 -18.34 28.54
C VAL A 70 -50.36 -19.20 29.74
N ASN A 71 -49.08 -19.18 30.12
CA ASN A 71 -48.59 -19.88 31.31
C ASN A 71 -49.15 -19.27 32.60
N GLU A 72 -49.27 -17.94 32.69
CA GLU A 72 -49.87 -17.29 33.86
C GLU A 72 -51.36 -17.61 33.95
N GLN A 73 -52.10 -17.58 32.85
CA GLN A 73 -53.51 -17.99 32.81
C GLN A 73 -53.70 -19.47 33.21
N LEU A 74 -52.80 -20.38 32.79
CA LEU A 74 -52.80 -21.78 33.23
C LEU A 74 -52.47 -21.92 34.72
N SER A 75 -51.55 -21.11 35.21
CA SER A 75 -51.13 -21.04 36.62
C SER A 75 -52.27 -20.52 37.51
N GLU A 76 -52.99 -19.49 37.10
CA GLU A 76 -54.18 -19.00 37.80
C GLU A 76 -55.28 -20.06 37.89
N LEU A 77 -55.53 -20.80 36.80
CA LEU A 77 -56.50 -21.89 36.78
C LEU A 77 -56.09 -23.04 37.72
N SER A 78 -54.78 -23.28 37.87
CA SER A 78 -54.22 -24.28 38.78
C SER A 78 -54.39 -23.95 40.27
N ARG A 79 -54.64 -22.67 40.61
CA ARG A 79 -54.90 -22.23 41.99
C ARG A 79 -56.32 -22.53 42.47
N THR A 80 -57.23 -22.99 41.58
CA THR A 80 -58.58 -23.46 41.93
C THR A 80 -58.64 -24.99 41.89
N PRO A 81 -58.40 -25.69 43.02
CA PRO A 81 -58.18 -27.14 43.04
C PRO A 81 -59.44 -27.96 42.79
N ASP A 82 -60.63 -27.42 43.12
CA ASP A 82 -61.93 -28.10 42.96
C ASP A 82 -62.30 -28.40 41.50
N LEU A 83 -61.58 -27.81 40.54
CA LEU A 83 -61.84 -27.94 39.10
C LEU A 83 -60.73 -28.70 38.35
N MET A 84 -59.67 -29.16 39.03
CA MET A 84 -58.48 -29.75 38.37
C MET A 84 -58.05 -31.12 38.91
N SER A 85 -57.73 -32.03 37.99
CA SER A 85 -57.14 -33.33 38.30
C SER A 85 -55.62 -33.23 38.54
N ALA A 86 -55.07 -34.20 39.27
CA ALA A 86 -53.63 -34.27 39.55
C ALA A 86 -52.76 -34.34 38.27
N SER A 87 -53.28 -34.89 37.17
CA SER A 87 -52.58 -34.90 35.88
C SER A 87 -52.51 -33.52 35.23
N MET A 88 -53.59 -32.72 35.33
CA MET A 88 -53.63 -31.38 34.78
C MET A 88 -52.72 -30.41 35.54
N LEU A 89 -52.64 -30.53 36.87
CA LEU A 89 -51.70 -29.76 37.69
C LEU A 89 -50.23 -30.03 37.32
N ARG A 90 -49.88 -31.32 37.11
CA ARG A 90 -48.53 -31.70 36.65
C ARG A 90 -48.20 -31.16 35.26
N ALA A 91 -49.18 -31.12 34.35
CA ALA A 91 -48.99 -30.56 33.02
C ALA A 91 -48.70 -29.05 33.08
N VAL A 92 -49.46 -28.29 33.89
CA VAL A 92 -49.20 -26.84 34.11
C VAL A 92 -47.80 -26.61 34.68
N GLN A 93 -47.39 -27.40 35.67
CA GLN A 93 -46.06 -27.28 36.25
C GLN A 93 -44.95 -27.54 35.21
N ARG A 94 -45.14 -28.55 34.34
CA ARG A 94 -44.21 -28.84 33.25
C ARG A 94 -44.13 -27.70 32.22
N HIS A 95 -45.26 -27.09 31.85
CA HIS A 95 -45.28 -25.95 30.93
C HIS A 95 -44.51 -24.74 31.50
N ARG A 96 -44.58 -24.53 32.82
CA ARG A 96 -43.82 -23.48 33.50
C ARG A 96 -42.31 -23.77 33.51
N GLU A 97 -41.91 -25.01 33.78
CA GLU A 97 -40.51 -25.43 33.73
C GLU A 97 -39.93 -25.28 32.31
N LEU A 98 -40.66 -25.77 31.29
CA LEU A 98 -40.26 -25.67 29.89
C LEU A 98 -40.12 -24.21 29.43
N PHE A 99 -41.05 -23.34 29.82
CA PHE A 99 -40.96 -21.92 29.51
C PHE A 99 -39.72 -21.25 30.13
N GLN A 100 -39.39 -21.59 31.39
CA GLN A 100 -38.19 -21.05 32.03
C GLN A 100 -36.90 -21.50 31.33
N ASP A 101 -36.84 -22.76 30.90
CA ASP A 101 -35.68 -23.29 30.16
C ASP A 101 -35.56 -22.64 28.78
N ASN A 102 -36.68 -22.50 28.06
CA ASN A 102 -36.77 -21.79 26.78
C ASN A 102 -36.29 -20.33 26.90
N MET A 103 -36.66 -19.63 27.97
CA MET A 103 -36.24 -18.23 28.19
C MET A 103 -34.74 -18.12 28.51
N ARG A 104 -34.19 -19.08 29.26
CA ARG A 104 -32.73 -19.15 29.51
C ARG A 104 -31.96 -19.42 28.22
N GLU A 105 -32.47 -20.32 27.39
CA GLU A 105 -31.85 -20.64 26.11
C GLU A 105 -31.91 -19.46 25.14
N LEU A 106 -33.06 -18.78 25.04
CA LEU A 106 -33.19 -17.56 24.23
C LEU A 106 -32.16 -16.50 24.65
N LYS A 107 -32.03 -16.22 25.94
CA LYS A 107 -31.06 -15.25 26.46
C LYS A 107 -29.62 -15.64 26.12
N ARG A 108 -29.29 -16.93 26.25
CA ARG A 108 -27.96 -17.45 25.88
C ARG A 108 -27.70 -17.25 24.39
N THR A 109 -28.66 -17.63 23.54
CA THR A 109 -28.54 -17.52 22.09
C THR A 109 -28.40 -16.05 21.67
N LYS A 110 -29.21 -15.13 22.19
CA LYS A 110 -29.08 -13.67 21.96
C LYS A 110 -27.68 -13.14 22.27
N THR A 111 -27.12 -13.56 23.41
CA THR A 111 -25.76 -13.16 23.79
C THR A 111 -24.74 -13.66 22.78
N ASN A 112 -24.84 -14.93 22.37
CA ASN A 112 -23.94 -15.52 21.37
C ASN A 112 -24.04 -14.79 20.01
N VAL A 113 -25.26 -14.45 19.57
CA VAL A 113 -25.50 -13.70 18.31
C VAL A 113 -24.73 -12.39 18.33
N LYS A 114 -24.92 -11.61 19.40
CA LYS A 114 -24.28 -10.32 19.56
C LYS A 114 -22.76 -10.44 19.52
N THR A 115 -22.20 -11.40 20.26
CA THR A 115 -20.74 -11.62 20.23
C THR A 115 -20.21 -12.06 18.87
N ALA A 116 -20.94 -12.92 18.15
CA ALA A 116 -20.56 -13.37 16.81
C ALA A 116 -20.60 -12.21 15.80
N PHE A 117 -21.59 -11.34 15.92
CA PHE A 117 -21.72 -10.16 15.08
C PHE A 117 -20.64 -9.11 15.37
N ASP A 118 -20.38 -8.81 16.65
CA ASP A 118 -19.32 -7.89 17.05
C ASP A 118 -17.95 -8.40 16.55
N GLN A 119 -17.70 -9.70 16.67
CA GLN A 119 -16.49 -10.33 16.14
C GLN A 119 -16.40 -10.23 14.61
N ALA A 120 -17.49 -10.52 13.89
CA ALA A 120 -17.52 -10.41 12.43
C ALA A 120 -17.24 -8.97 11.98
N ASN A 121 -17.85 -7.97 12.63
CA ASN A 121 -17.68 -6.56 12.30
C ASN A 121 -16.23 -6.09 12.53
N LEU A 122 -15.61 -6.52 13.62
CA LEU A 122 -14.18 -6.25 13.90
C LEU A 122 -13.26 -6.87 12.83
N LEU A 123 -13.54 -8.10 12.40
CA LEU A 123 -12.74 -8.78 11.39
C LEU A 123 -12.88 -8.15 10.00
N THR A 124 -14.06 -7.65 9.64
CA THR A 124 -14.27 -6.91 8.39
C THR A 124 -13.42 -5.65 8.33
N GLY A 125 -13.35 -4.88 9.42
CA GLY A 125 -12.51 -3.67 9.49
C GLY A 125 -11.02 -3.98 9.28
N VAL A 126 -10.48 -4.96 10.00
CA VAL A 126 -9.07 -5.37 9.86
C VAL A 126 -8.75 -5.87 8.46
N ARG A 127 -9.69 -6.57 7.81
CA ARG A 127 -9.47 -7.12 6.47
C ARG A 127 -9.42 -6.03 5.41
N ASN A 128 -10.31 -5.05 5.51
CA ASN A 128 -10.29 -3.87 4.64
C ASN A 128 -8.98 -3.10 4.77
N ASP A 129 -8.47 -2.94 6.00
CA ASP A 129 -7.18 -2.29 6.25
C ASP A 129 -6.00 -3.07 5.65
N ILE A 130 -6.00 -4.41 5.79
CA ILE A 130 -4.98 -5.29 5.21
C ILE A 130 -4.99 -5.21 3.68
N ASP A 131 -6.16 -5.26 3.06
CA ASP A 131 -6.27 -5.23 1.61
C ASP A 131 -5.89 -3.85 1.04
N ALA A 132 -6.26 -2.76 1.73
CA ALA A 132 -5.79 -1.41 1.41
C ALA A 132 -4.26 -1.28 1.53
N TYR A 133 -3.67 -1.83 2.60
CA TYR A 133 -2.22 -1.83 2.77
C TYR A 133 -1.50 -2.64 1.68
N LYS A 134 -2.01 -3.83 1.35
CA LYS A 134 -1.45 -4.67 0.27
C LYS A 134 -1.52 -3.98 -1.09
N SER A 135 -2.64 -3.32 -1.40
CA SER A 135 -2.78 -2.56 -2.65
C SER A 135 -1.77 -1.42 -2.72
N SER A 136 -1.64 -0.63 -1.64
CA SER A 136 -0.68 0.47 -1.55
C SER A 136 0.77 -0.01 -1.68
N ALA A 137 1.11 -1.12 -1.01
CA ALA A 137 2.44 -1.72 -1.13
C ALA A 137 2.72 -2.21 -2.56
N ALA A 138 1.74 -2.83 -3.23
CA ALA A 138 1.87 -3.26 -4.62
C ALA A 138 2.06 -2.06 -5.57
N ASP A 139 1.29 -1.00 -5.41
CA ASP A 139 1.43 0.23 -6.21
C ASP A 139 2.80 0.89 -5.99
N SER A 140 3.29 0.93 -4.75
CA SER A 140 4.63 1.43 -4.43
C SER A 140 5.73 0.63 -5.13
N LEU A 141 5.62 -0.71 -5.16
CA LEU A 141 6.57 -1.58 -5.87
C LEU A 141 6.50 -1.39 -7.39
N LEU A 142 5.31 -1.18 -7.96
CA LEU A 142 5.15 -0.87 -9.38
C LEU A 142 5.75 0.50 -9.75
N ALA A 143 5.53 1.50 -8.90
CA ALA A 143 6.15 2.82 -9.07
C ALA A 143 7.68 2.73 -9.00
N GLU A 144 8.23 1.95 -8.06
CA GLU A 144 9.67 1.74 -7.95
C GLU A 144 10.25 1.05 -9.18
N ARG A 145 9.55 0.05 -9.74
CA ARG A 145 9.92 -0.58 -11.01
C ARG A 145 10.00 0.46 -12.15
N GLY A 146 9.02 1.36 -12.25
CA GLY A 146 9.04 2.45 -13.23
C GLY A 146 10.24 3.40 -13.06
N ARG A 147 10.65 3.66 -11.81
CA ARG A 147 11.85 4.46 -11.51
C ARG A 147 13.12 3.73 -11.91
N ILE A 148 13.21 2.42 -11.67
CA ILE A 148 14.36 1.59 -12.08
C ILE A 148 14.47 1.57 -13.61
N ASP A 149 13.37 1.35 -14.33
CA ASP A 149 13.37 1.34 -15.80
C ASP A 149 13.80 2.69 -16.39
N SER A 150 13.35 3.80 -15.81
CA SER A 150 13.79 5.14 -16.26
C SER A 150 15.26 5.41 -15.94
N SER A 151 15.76 4.96 -14.78
CA SER A 151 17.18 5.05 -14.43
C SER A 151 18.06 4.20 -15.36
N HIS A 152 17.60 3.04 -15.79
CA HIS A 152 18.30 2.22 -16.77
C HIS A 152 18.41 2.95 -18.11
N ARG A 153 17.32 3.52 -18.64
CA ARG A 153 17.36 4.29 -19.89
C ARG A 153 18.31 5.49 -19.80
N MET A 154 18.25 6.24 -18.69
CA MET A 154 19.17 7.35 -18.46
C MET A 154 20.63 6.89 -18.42
N THR A 155 20.91 5.72 -17.84
CA THR A 155 22.26 5.14 -17.82
C THR A 155 22.71 4.76 -19.22
N ASP A 156 21.84 4.16 -20.03
CA ASP A 156 22.14 3.81 -21.43
C ASP A 156 22.44 5.06 -22.27
N ASP A 157 21.67 6.14 -22.09
CA ASP A 157 21.93 7.43 -22.74
C ASP A 157 23.29 8.01 -22.35
N MET A 158 23.64 7.96 -21.05
CA MET A 158 24.96 8.40 -20.57
C MET A 158 26.09 7.55 -21.15
N ILE A 159 25.90 6.24 -21.26
CA ILE A 159 26.88 5.33 -21.87
C ILE A 159 27.06 5.68 -23.36
N GLN A 160 25.96 5.91 -24.09
CA GLN A 160 26.02 6.30 -25.50
C GLN A 160 26.76 7.63 -25.67
N GLN A 161 26.42 8.64 -24.86
CA GLN A 161 27.10 9.95 -24.90
C GLN A 161 28.60 9.83 -24.58
N ALA A 162 28.97 8.94 -23.65
CA ALA A 162 30.38 8.66 -23.34
C ALA A 162 31.11 8.02 -24.54
N TYR A 163 30.48 7.09 -25.27
CA TYR A 163 31.03 6.51 -26.50
C TYR A 163 31.21 7.56 -27.60
N GLU A 164 30.23 8.43 -27.79
CA GLU A 164 30.29 9.53 -28.76
C GLU A 164 31.44 10.50 -28.41
N THR A 165 31.56 10.87 -27.15
CA THR A 165 32.64 11.74 -26.63
C THR A 165 34.02 11.10 -26.84
N ARG A 166 34.17 9.80 -26.55
CA ARG A 166 35.41 9.05 -26.81
C ARG A 166 35.76 9.04 -28.30
N SER A 167 34.77 8.82 -29.17
CA SER A 167 34.97 8.86 -30.62
C SER A 167 35.39 10.26 -31.09
N GLU A 168 34.82 11.30 -30.50
CA GLU A 168 35.15 12.69 -30.80
C GLU A 168 36.59 13.02 -30.40
N PHE A 169 37.04 12.62 -29.21
CA PHE A 169 38.45 12.77 -28.81
C PHE A 169 39.41 12.01 -29.72
N SER A 170 39.04 10.83 -30.22
CA SER A 170 39.85 10.08 -31.19
C SER A 170 39.99 10.84 -32.52
N ARG A 171 38.88 11.42 -33.03
CA ARG A 171 38.90 12.29 -34.21
C ARG A 171 39.77 13.52 -33.98
N GLN A 172 39.60 14.20 -32.84
CA GLN A 172 40.41 15.37 -32.47
C GLN A 172 41.90 15.05 -32.40
N ARG A 173 42.29 13.90 -31.82
CA ARG A 173 43.69 13.46 -31.79
C ARG A 173 44.28 13.31 -33.19
N THR A 174 43.52 12.72 -34.12
CA THR A 174 43.94 12.56 -35.52
C THR A 174 44.09 13.92 -36.21
N SER A 175 43.13 14.83 -36.00
CA SER A 175 43.21 16.21 -36.51
C SER A 175 44.43 16.97 -35.96
N LEU A 176 44.70 16.89 -34.66
CA LEU A 176 45.87 17.51 -34.03
C LEU A 176 47.19 16.94 -34.57
N SER A 177 47.27 15.63 -34.79
CA SER A 177 48.42 14.99 -35.44
C SER A 177 48.62 15.52 -36.87
N GLY A 178 47.53 15.68 -37.64
CA GLY A 178 47.56 16.27 -38.97
C GLY A 178 48.02 17.74 -38.96
N ILE A 179 47.58 18.53 -37.98
CA ILE A 179 48.03 19.91 -37.79
C ILE A 179 49.54 19.95 -37.48
N ASN A 180 50.00 19.08 -36.57
CA ASN A 180 51.42 18.98 -36.23
C ASN A 180 52.27 18.62 -37.46
N ALA A 181 51.86 17.63 -38.23
CA ALA A 181 52.54 17.24 -39.48
C ALA A 181 52.58 18.37 -40.52
N ARG A 182 51.48 19.11 -40.68
CA ARG A 182 51.43 20.29 -41.56
C ARG A 182 52.35 21.41 -41.06
N MET A 183 52.39 21.66 -39.76
CA MET A 183 53.28 22.66 -39.15
C MET A 183 54.76 22.31 -39.39
N VAL A 184 55.15 21.05 -39.18
CA VAL A 184 56.49 20.55 -39.51
C VAL A 184 56.80 20.71 -41.00
N LYS A 185 55.84 20.40 -41.88
CA LYS A 185 55.99 20.61 -43.32
C LYS A 185 56.19 22.08 -43.68
N VAL A 186 55.42 23.01 -43.09
CA VAL A 186 55.58 24.46 -43.31
C VAL A 186 56.97 24.94 -42.87
N LEU A 187 57.44 24.47 -41.71
CA LEU A 187 58.81 24.75 -41.24
C LEU A 187 59.87 24.22 -42.22
N GLY A 188 59.63 23.05 -42.83
CA GLY A 188 60.52 22.48 -43.85
C GLY A 188 60.44 23.15 -45.23
N THR A 189 59.27 23.67 -45.63
CA THR A 189 59.06 24.32 -46.94
C THR A 189 59.36 25.83 -46.95
N MET A 190 59.73 26.42 -45.82
CA MET A 190 60.41 27.72 -45.77
C MET A 190 61.93 27.55 -45.60
N PRO A 191 62.67 26.99 -46.59
CA PRO A 191 64.12 26.97 -46.56
C PRO A 191 64.62 28.40 -46.76
N GLY A 192 64.75 29.12 -45.66
CA GLY A 192 65.00 30.55 -45.74
C GLY A 192 64.85 31.28 -44.43
N ILE A 193 64.05 30.78 -43.46
CA ILE A 193 63.97 31.42 -42.13
C ILE A 193 65.36 31.48 -41.49
N ASN A 194 66.14 30.39 -41.58
CA ASN A 194 67.50 30.38 -41.05
C ASN A 194 68.44 31.34 -41.82
N ASN A 195 68.24 31.49 -43.15
CA ASN A 195 69.01 32.45 -43.96
C ASN A 195 68.60 33.90 -43.70
N VAL A 196 67.31 34.20 -43.51
CA VAL A 196 66.80 35.53 -43.18
C VAL A 196 67.27 35.94 -41.77
N ILE A 197 67.19 35.02 -40.80
CA ILE A 197 67.74 35.22 -39.45
C ILE A 197 69.27 35.43 -39.52
N SER A 198 69.98 34.64 -40.32
CA SER A 198 71.42 34.79 -40.53
C SER A 198 71.77 36.14 -41.16
N MET A 199 71.04 36.55 -42.21
CA MET A 199 71.21 37.85 -42.89
C MET A 199 71.00 39.03 -41.92
N ILE A 200 69.97 38.96 -41.08
CA ILE A 200 69.71 39.96 -40.02
C ILE A 200 70.88 40.01 -39.03
N LYS A 201 71.38 38.87 -38.58
CA LYS A 201 72.51 38.78 -37.64
C LYS A 201 73.79 39.35 -38.25
N THR A 202 74.09 39.05 -39.52
CA THR A 202 75.26 39.61 -40.22
C THR A 202 75.16 41.12 -40.39
N ARG A 203 73.98 41.67 -40.71
CA ARG A 203 73.79 43.11 -40.83
C ARG A 203 74.05 43.81 -39.49
N ARG A 204 73.49 43.30 -38.39
CA ARG A 204 73.70 43.84 -37.04
C ARG A 204 75.17 43.78 -36.59
N ARG A 205 75.89 42.71 -36.96
CA ARG A 205 77.34 42.59 -36.68
C ARG A 205 78.14 43.63 -37.44
N ARG A 206 77.82 43.87 -38.71
CA ARG A 206 78.48 44.91 -39.53
C ARG A 206 78.27 46.30 -38.93
N ASP A 207 77.05 46.63 -38.53
CA ASP A 207 76.73 47.94 -37.94
C ASP A 207 77.49 48.14 -36.61
N ALA A 208 77.59 47.10 -35.78
CA ALA A 208 78.39 47.14 -34.55
C ALA A 208 79.89 47.35 -34.80
N VAL A 209 80.45 46.72 -35.85
CA VAL A 209 81.85 46.92 -36.25
C VAL A 209 82.09 48.35 -36.71
N ILE A 210 81.20 48.91 -37.54
CA ILE A 210 81.32 50.30 -38.01
C ILE A 210 81.32 51.29 -36.84
N ILE A 211 80.39 51.12 -35.90
CA ILE A 211 80.31 51.99 -34.70
C ILE A 211 81.57 51.81 -33.83
N GLY A 212 82.03 50.58 -33.63
CA GLY A 212 83.26 50.31 -32.86
C GLY A 212 84.50 50.96 -33.47
N VAL A 213 84.66 50.91 -34.79
CA VAL A 213 85.77 51.57 -35.50
C VAL A 213 85.69 53.09 -35.37
N LEU A 214 84.50 53.68 -35.50
CA LEU A 214 84.29 55.13 -35.29
C LEU A 214 84.70 55.57 -33.89
N ILE A 215 84.28 54.83 -32.86
CA ILE A 215 84.64 55.14 -31.46
C ILE A 215 86.16 55.01 -31.27
N ALA A 216 86.79 53.95 -31.76
CA ALA A 216 88.23 53.76 -31.66
C ALA A 216 89.01 54.89 -32.35
N ALA A 217 88.59 55.30 -33.56
CA ALA A 217 89.20 56.41 -34.28
C ALA A 217 89.08 57.74 -33.51
N CYS A 218 87.91 58.04 -32.95
CA CYS A 218 87.71 59.23 -32.12
C CYS A 218 88.61 59.23 -30.87
N ILE A 219 88.77 58.08 -30.20
CA ILE A 219 89.66 57.94 -29.04
C ILE A 219 91.12 58.18 -29.42
N ILE A 220 91.58 57.61 -30.54
CA ILE A 220 92.95 57.83 -31.05
C ILE A 220 93.18 59.31 -31.36
N PHE A 221 92.22 59.98 -32.02
CA PHE A 221 92.30 61.40 -32.33
C PHE A 221 92.37 62.26 -31.06
N LEU A 222 91.57 61.93 -30.04
CA LEU A 222 91.62 62.60 -28.74
C LEU A 222 92.96 62.38 -28.03
N LEU A 223 93.48 61.16 -28.02
CA LEU A 223 94.80 60.87 -27.43
C LEU A 223 95.91 61.61 -28.15
N HIS A 224 95.88 61.67 -29.48
CA HIS A 224 96.83 62.45 -30.26
C HIS A 224 96.73 63.95 -29.96
N TYR A 225 95.53 64.49 -29.77
CA TYR A 225 95.34 65.89 -29.40
C TYR A 225 95.79 66.22 -27.96
N VAL A 226 95.68 65.26 -27.04
CA VAL A 226 96.04 65.46 -25.63
C VAL A 226 97.54 65.26 -25.37
N PHE A 227 98.19 64.32 -26.05
CA PHE A 227 99.59 63.96 -25.82
C PHE A 227 100.57 64.53 -26.87
N GLY A 228 100.07 65.17 -27.93
CA GLY A 228 100.87 65.88 -28.94
C GLY A 228 100.65 67.38 -28.84
#